data_AF-A0A9P7XJI8-F1
#
_entry.id   AF-A0A9P7XJI8-F1
#
_cell.length_a   1.000
_cell.length_b   1.000
_cell.length_c   1.000
_cell.angle_alpha   90.00
_cell.angle_beta   90.00
_cell.angle_gamma   90.00
#
_symmetry.space_group_name_H-M   'P 1'
#
loop_
_entity.id
_entity.type
_entity.pdbx_description
1 polymer ?
#
loop_
_entity_poly.entity_id
_entity_poly.type
_entity_poly.pdbx_seq_one_letter_code
_entity_poly.pdbx_strand_id
1 'polypeptide(L)'
;MVAMEWTPRLESAFKRLQDRKKSTSTSFAPDETKTAQEVDAFLADPKTKECVDLDLVKRVSALLLKYSSSTGDASGVSVSSEDWIHTLVKGSTVYVPKAAPKERSPELEKLMDTYKSQLASKEYSRMISSIDPISSNSSTLAYSLRQDMKDLKDVKAHTIGIVNVLYTGAAVFTAVFMISAHFTEDLGMRVLLSFLAFVGIVACEAYLYHRHAQTATGGSKVKRVKPLPEDVIINTTTIGKEKYA
;
A
#
# COMPACT_ATOMS: atom_id res chain seq x y z
N MET A 1 17.93 -15.26 3.97
CA MET A 1 17.20 -16.54 4.09
C MET A 1 15.75 -16.25 4.40
N VAL A 2 14.85 -16.87 3.64
CA VAL A 2 13.41 -16.83 3.89
C VAL A 2 13.07 -18.12 4.61
N ALA A 3 12.76 -18.00 5.91
CA ALA A 3 12.49 -19.14 6.77
C ALA A 3 10.98 -19.34 6.93
N MET A 4 10.54 -20.59 7.02
CA MET A 4 9.15 -21.00 7.21
C MET A 4 8.99 -21.78 8.51
N GLU A 5 7.88 -21.58 9.20
CA GLU A 5 7.54 -22.40 10.37
C GLU A 5 7.36 -23.87 9.98
N TRP A 6 7.87 -24.78 10.81
CA TRP A 6 7.67 -26.22 10.64
C TRP A 6 6.20 -26.60 10.83
N THR A 7 5.71 -27.47 9.97
CA THR A 7 4.32 -27.95 10.04
C THR A 7 4.28 -29.48 10.04
N PRO A 8 3.24 -30.10 10.63
CA PRO A 8 3.08 -31.56 10.61
C PRO A 8 2.94 -32.12 9.18
N ARG A 9 2.53 -31.27 8.22
CA ARG A 9 2.48 -31.63 6.80
C ARG A 9 3.86 -31.77 6.19
N LEU A 10 4.75 -30.82 6.46
CA LEU A 10 6.16 -30.92 6.04
C LEU A 10 6.82 -32.16 6.65
N GLU A 11 6.53 -32.47 7.92
CA GLU A 11 7.04 -33.68 8.56
C GLU A 11 6.59 -34.96 7.84
N SER A 12 5.31 -35.04 7.47
CA SER A 12 4.78 -36.20 6.74
C SER A 12 5.42 -36.34 5.35
N ALA A 13 5.65 -35.23 4.65
CA ALA A 13 6.29 -35.23 3.33
C ALA A 13 7.77 -35.65 3.41
N PHE A 14 8.48 -35.18 4.43
CA PHE A 14 9.89 -35.52 4.66
C PHE A 14 10.06 -36.99 5.03
N LYS A 15 9.16 -37.53 5.88
CA LYS A 15 9.11 -38.98 6.20
C LYS A 15 8.82 -39.84 4.97
N ARG A 16 7.85 -39.44 4.14
CA ARG A 16 7.56 -40.12 2.85
C ARG A 16 8.79 -40.19 1.95
N LEU A 17 9.60 -39.12 1.93
CA LEU A 17 10.85 -39.09 1.15
C LEU A 17 11.92 -40.03 1.74
N GLN A 18 12.04 -40.12 3.07
CA GLN A 18 12.95 -41.06 3.74
C GLN A 18 12.57 -42.53 3.53
N ASP A 19 11.28 -42.85 3.71
CA ASP A 19 10.76 -44.19 3.47
C ASP A 19 11.05 -44.64 2.04
N ARG A 20 10.96 -43.70 1.09
CA ARG A 20 11.26 -43.96 -0.32
C ARG A 20 12.74 -44.12 -0.62
N LYS A 21 13.59 -43.33 0.03
CA LYS A 21 15.05 -43.50 -0.02
C LYS A 21 15.46 -44.90 0.46
N LYS A 22 14.75 -45.44 1.44
CA LYS A 22 14.98 -46.79 1.98
C LYS A 22 14.42 -47.89 1.07
N SER A 23 13.32 -47.64 0.35
CA SER A 23 12.69 -48.63 -0.54
C SER A 23 13.33 -48.73 -1.93
N THR A 24 13.90 -47.65 -2.44
CA THR A 24 14.39 -47.59 -3.82
C THR A 24 15.92 -47.76 -3.86
N SER A 25 16.40 -48.97 -4.15
CA SER A 25 17.81 -49.31 -4.36
C SER A 25 18.40 -48.74 -5.67
N THR A 26 17.72 -47.80 -6.32
CA THR A 26 18.15 -47.17 -7.58
C THR A 26 18.68 -45.78 -7.28
N SER A 27 19.96 -45.58 -7.65
CA SER A 27 20.78 -44.38 -7.48
C SER A 27 20.00 -43.05 -7.62
N PHE A 28 19.78 -42.36 -6.49
CA PHE A 28 19.51 -40.92 -6.48
C PHE A 28 20.61 -40.18 -7.25
N ALA A 29 20.26 -39.15 -8.02
CA ALA A 29 21.28 -38.32 -8.66
C ALA A 29 22.11 -37.59 -7.58
N PRO A 30 23.36 -37.18 -7.83
CA PRO A 30 24.27 -36.63 -6.81
C PRO A 30 23.75 -35.35 -6.13
N ASP A 31 22.82 -34.62 -6.75
CA ASP A 31 22.18 -33.45 -6.13
C ASP A 31 20.96 -33.81 -5.27
N GLU A 32 20.35 -34.97 -5.53
CA GLU A 32 19.23 -35.50 -4.76
C GLU A 32 19.73 -36.18 -3.48
N THR A 33 20.91 -36.82 -3.53
CA THR A 33 21.58 -37.36 -2.33
C THR A 33 21.97 -36.25 -1.35
N LYS A 34 22.46 -35.10 -1.85
CA LYS A 34 22.72 -33.91 -1.02
C LYS A 34 21.45 -33.40 -0.37
N THR A 35 20.36 -33.26 -1.13
CA THR A 35 19.07 -32.82 -0.60
C THR A 35 18.55 -33.78 0.47
N ALA A 36 18.68 -35.09 0.25
CA ALA A 36 18.27 -36.09 1.24
C ALA A 36 19.17 -36.10 2.49
N GLN A 37 20.48 -35.82 2.34
CA GLN A 37 21.39 -35.66 3.47
C GLN A 37 21.11 -34.39 4.28
N GLU A 38 20.79 -33.28 3.61
CA GLU A 38 20.33 -32.02 4.25
C GLU A 38 19.02 -32.24 5.01
N VAL A 39 18.09 -33.01 4.45
CA VAL A 39 16.84 -33.41 5.13
C VAL A 39 17.10 -34.31 6.34
N ASP A 40 17.99 -35.30 6.21
CA ASP A 40 18.35 -36.21 7.32
C ASP A 40 19.04 -35.46 8.46
N ALA A 41 19.95 -34.53 8.14
CA ALA A 41 20.59 -33.65 9.11
C ALA A 41 19.56 -32.73 9.79
N PHE A 42 18.63 -32.17 9.03
CA PHE A 42 17.58 -31.30 9.55
C PHE A 42 16.60 -32.02 10.49
N LEU A 43 16.29 -33.29 10.20
CA LEU A 43 15.43 -34.11 11.07
C LEU A 43 16.14 -34.59 12.35
N ALA A 44 17.47 -34.73 12.31
CA ALA A 44 18.29 -35.11 13.46
C ALA A 44 18.40 -33.99 14.51
N ASP A 45 18.37 -32.73 14.08
CA ASP A 45 18.50 -31.58 14.98
C ASP A 45 17.12 -31.13 15.52
N PRO A 46 16.86 -31.23 16.84
CA PRO A 46 15.57 -30.82 17.41
C PRO A 46 15.39 -29.30 17.45
N LYS A 47 16.48 -28.51 17.37
CA LYS A 47 16.47 -27.04 17.48
C LYS A 47 16.12 -26.33 16.16
N THR A 48 16.35 -26.96 15.03
CA THR A 48 16.05 -26.42 13.68
C THR A 48 14.60 -26.66 13.28
N LYS A 49 13.85 -27.48 14.04
CA LYS A 49 12.43 -27.76 13.82
C LYS A 49 11.51 -26.55 13.97
N GLU A 50 12.00 -25.37 14.31
CA GLU A 50 11.19 -24.17 14.32
C GLU A 50 11.18 -23.46 12.96
N CYS A 51 12.22 -23.65 12.13
CA CYS A 51 12.39 -22.90 10.88
C CYS A 51 13.03 -23.70 9.73
N VAL A 52 12.32 -23.80 8.61
CA VAL A 52 12.76 -24.47 7.37
C VAL A 52 13.06 -23.45 6.28
N ASP A 53 14.13 -23.64 5.54
CA ASP A 53 14.38 -22.86 4.33
C ASP A 53 13.40 -23.24 3.20
N LEU A 54 12.82 -22.22 2.56
CA LEU A 54 11.91 -22.41 1.43
C LEU A 54 12.56 -23.16 0.24
N ASP A 55 13.86 -22.95 0.02
CA ASP A 55 14.61 -23.62 -1.04
C ASP A 55 14.68 -25.14 -0.82
N LEU A 56 14.78 -25.60 0.43
CA LEU A 56 14.77 -27.02 0.77
C LEU A 56 13.39 -27.63 0.49
N VAL A 57 12.32 -26.95 0.90
CA VAL A 57 10.93 -27.39 0.63
C VAL A 57 10.65 -27.48 -0.87
N LYS A 58 11.15 -26.51 -1.65
CA LYS A 58 11.06 -26.53 -3.11
C LYS A 58 11.75 -27.76 -3.70
N ARG A 59 12.98 -28.07 -3.27
CA ARG A 59 13.71 -29.27 -3.71
C ARG A 59 12.98 -30.55 -3.33
N VAL A 60 12.49 -30.66 -2.08
CA VAL A 60 11.72 -31.83 -1.61
C VAL A 60 10.45 -32.04 -2.42
N SER A 61 9.69 -30.97 -2.68
CA SER A 61 8.48 -31.07 -3.52
C SER A 61 8.78 -31.51 -4.96
N ALA A 62 9.87 -31.01 -5.55
CA ALA A 62 10.29 -31.39 -6.90
C ALA A 62 10.71 -32.86 -6.97
N LEU A 63 11.39 -33.37 -5.93
CA LEU A 63 11.75 -34.79 -5.83
C LEU A 63 10.50 -35.67 -5.68
N LEU A 64 9.58 -35.30 -4.79
CA LEU A 64 8.32 -36.03 -4.62
C LEU A 64 7.53 -36.12 -5.92
N LEU A 65 7.41 -35.01 -6.66
CA LEU A 65 6.74 -34.94 -7.97
C LEU A 65 7.45 -35.80 -9.03
N LYS A 66 8.78 -35.70 -9.14
CA LYS A 66 9.57 -36.48 -10.11
C LYS A 66 9.40 -37.99 -9.93
N TYR A 67 9.38 -38.44 -8.69
CA TYR A 67 9.24 -39.85 -8.40
C TYR A 67 7.76 -40.28 -8.34
N SER A 68 6.80 -39.38 -8.08
CA SER A 68 5.35 -39.66 -8.20
C SER A 68 4.98 -40.08 -9.63
N SER A 69 5.56 -39.45 -10.66
CA SER A 69 5.31 -39.82 -12.06
C SER A 69 5.90 -41.17 -12.49
N SER A 70 6.87 -41.71 -11.74
CA SER A 70 7.55 -42.96 -12.09
C SER A 70 6.91 -44.21 -11.47
N THR A 71 6.08 -44.04 -10.44
CA THR A 71 5.38 -45.15 -9.77
C THR A 71 4.00 -45.31 -10.40
N GLY A 72 3.95 -46.08 -11.48
CA GLY A 72 2.70 -46.57 -12.07
C GLY A 72 2.15 -47.79 -11.31
N ASP A 73 1.97 -47.68 -10.00
CA ASP A 73 1.49 -48.80 -9.18
C ASP A 73 -0.01 -48.67 -8.89
N ALA A 74 -0.79 -49.48 -9.61
CA ALA A 74 -1.95 -50.31 -9.23
C ALA A 74 -2.80 -50.03 -7.96
N SER A 75 -2.84 -48.80 -7.46
CA SER A 75 -3.87 -48.27 -6.57
C SER A 75 -4.16 -46.85 -7.04
N GLY A 76 -5.36 -46.63 -7.57
CA GLY A 76 -5.76 -45.39 -8.26
C GLY A 76 -5.85 -44.16 -7.37
N VAL A 77 -4.76 -43.80 -6.69
CA VAL A 77 -4.58 -42.53 -6.01
C VAL A 77 -3.77 -41.65 -6.95
N SER A 78 -4.52 -40.93 -7.79
CA SER A 78 -4.07 -39.82 -8.63
C SER A 78 -2.98 -39.01 -7.95
N VAL A 79 -1.93 -38.61 -8.70
CA VAL A 79 -0.94 -37.56 -8.36
C VAL A 79 -1.46 -36.70 -7.21
N SER A 80 -1.07 -37.04 -5.98
CA SER A 80 -1.75 -36.52 -4.81
C SER A 80 -1.52 -35.02 -4.81
N SER A 81 -2.59 -34.22 -4.85
CA SER A 81 -2.49 -32.75 -4.79
C SER A 81 -1.76 -32.27 -3.53
N GLU A 82 -1.52 -33.19 -2.58
CA GLU A 82 -0.68 -33.05 -1.40
C GLU A 82 0.82 -32.82 -1.69
N ASP A 83 1.36 -33.33 -2.79
CA ASP A 83 2.80 -33.27 -3.08
C ASP A 83 3.22 -31.93 -3.73
N TRP A 84 2.24 -31.11 -4.12
CA TRP A 84 2.50 -29.80 -4.67
C TRP A 84 2.97 -28.81 -3.59
N ILE A 85 3.92 -27.96 -3.95
CA ILE A 85 4.51 -26.97 -3.03
C ILE A 85 3.45 -26.09 -2.34
N HIS A 86 2.39 -25.70 -3.07
CA HIS A 86 1.33 -24.86 -2.51
C HIS A 86 0.51 -25.56 -1.42
N THR A 87 0.43 -26.90 -1.45
CA THR A 87 -0.27 -27.69 -0.43
C THR A 87 0.62 -27.95 0.78
N LEU A 88 1.93 -28.16 0.56
CA LEU A 88 2.94 -28.31 1.62
C LEU A 88 3.14 -27.03 2.43
N VAL A 89 3.08 -25.87 1.76
CA VAL A 89 3.23 -24.54 2.36
C VAL A 89 1.91 -24.02 2.97
N LYS A 90 0.79 -24.72 2.74
CA LYS A 90 -0.53 -24.30 3.26
C LYS A 90 -0.55 -24.41 4.78
N GLY A 91 -0.53 -23.25 5.46
CA GLY A 91 -0.56 -23.14 6.91
C GLY A 91 0.79 -22.80 7.56
N SER A 92 1.86 -22.61 6.78
CA SER A 92 3.14 -22.13 7.30
C SER A 92 3.24 -20.60 7.24
N THR A 93 3.73 -19.96 8.30
CA THR A 93 4.07 -18.54 8.30
C THR A 93 5.45 -18.35 7.66
N VAL A 94 5.57 -17.38 6.75
CA VAL A 94 6.83 -17.05 6.08
C VAL A 94 7.49 -15.87 6.79
N TYR A 95 8.69 -16.07 7.33
CA TYR A 95 9.51 -14.98 7.85
C TYR A 95 10.28 -14.32 6.71
N VAL A 96 9.87 -13.10 6.36
CA VAL A 96 10.63 -12.22 5.48
C VAL A 96 11.49 -11.31 6.35
N PRO A 97 12.83 -11.37 6.25
CA PRO A 97 13.68 -10.49 7.02
C PRO A 97 13.38 -9.04 6.68
N LYS A 98 13.26 -8.20 7.71
CA LYS A 98 13.01 -6.77 7.55
C LYS A 98 14.12 -6.17 6.68
N ALA A 99 13.75 -5.59 5.55
CA ALA A 99 14.69 -4.91 4.67
C ALA A 99 15.51 -3.89 5.46
N ALA A 100 16.83 -3.87 5.25
CA ALA A 100 17.71 -2.92 5.89
C ALA A 100 17.20 -1.50 5.63
N PRO A 101 17.22 -0.60 6.64
CA PRO A 101 16.77 0.77 6.45
C PRO A 101 17.61 1.40 5.34
N LYS A 102 16.94 1.91 4.30
CA LYS A 102 17.60 2.62 3.21
C LYS A 102 18.38 3.80 3.78
N GLU A 103 19.67 3.89 3.47
CA GLU A 103 20.50 5.04 3.81
C GLU A 103 19.85 6.30 3.21
N ARG A 104 19.61 7.30 4.07
CA ARG A 104 18.93 8.54 3.66
C ARG A 104 19.90 9.35 2.82
N SER A 105 19.42 9.88 1.69
CA SER A 105 20.23 10.78 0.88
C SER A 105 20.45 12.10 1.63
N PRO A 106 21.62 12.75 1.48
CA PRO A 106 21.91 14.01 2.17
C PRO A 106 20.97 15.15 1.74
N GLU A 107 20.37 15.06 0.56
CA GLU A 107 19.34 15.98 0.09
C GLU A 107 18.04 15.85 0.90
N LEU A 108 17.65 14.62 1.25
CA LEU A 108 16.44 14.36 2.02
C LEU A 108 16.57 14.87 3.46
N GLU A 109 17.76 14.79 4.05
CA GLU A 109 18.03 15.29 5.39
C GLU A 109 17.93 16.82 5.43
N LYS A 110 18.51 17.51 4.45
CA LYS A 110 18.35 18.97 4.30
C LYS A 110 16.89 19.37 4.18
N LEU A 111 16.09 18.63 3.40
CA LEU A 111 14.64 18.87 3.30
C LEU A 111 13.92 18.60 4.63
N MET A 112 14.31 17.55 5.36
CA MET A 112 13.71 17.29 6.67
C MET A 112 13.99 18.44 7.65
N ASP A 113 15.20 18.99 7.63
CA ASP A 113 15.57 20.08 8.54
C ASP A 113 14.88 21.41 8.18
N THR A 114 14.66 21.67 6.88
CA THR A 114 13.83 22.81 6.47
C THR A 114 12.37 22.64 6.88
N TYR A 115 11.79 21.44 6.75
CA TYR A 115 10.42 21.20 7.21
C TYR A 115 10.29 21.28 8.74
N LYS A 116 11.28 20.78 9.49
CA LYS A 116 11.29 20.91 10.96
C LYS A 116 11.36 22.36 11.41
N SER A 117 12.21 23.17 10.77
CA SER A 117 12.32 24.60 11.11
C SER A 117 11.03 25.36 10.77
N GLN A 118 10.40 25.08 9.62
CA GLN A 118 9.11 25.66 9.26
C GLN A 118 8.00 25.27 10.26
N LEU A 119 7.97 24.01 10.69
CA LEU A 119 6.99 23.53 11.66
C LEU A 119 7.18 24.20 13.03
N ALA A 120 8.43 24.32 13.49
CA ALA A 120 8.76 25.01 14.73
C ALA A 120 8.36 26.49 14.69
N SER A 121 8.64 27.19 13.60
CA SER A 121 8.22 28.59 13.41
C SER A 121 6.71 28.75 13.40
N LYS A 122 5.98 27.81 12.77
CA LYS A 122 4.52 27.80 12.75
C LYS A 122 3.92 27.56 14.13
N GLU A 123 4.50 26.64 14.91
CA GLU A 123 4.03 26.35 16.26
C GLU A 123 4.36 27.50 17.23
N TYR A 124 5.55 28.09 17.11
CA TYR A 124 5.89 29.32 17.83
C TYR A 124 4.88 30.44 17.53
N SER A 125 4.60 30.68 16.24
CA SER A 125 3.61 31.67 15.80
C SER A 125 2.21 31.38 16.38
N ARG A 126 1.83 30.11 16.51
CA ARG A 126 0.57 29.70 17.12
C ARG A 126 0.55 29.99 18.62
N MET A 127 1.62 29.70 19.35
CA MET A 127 1.71 29.96 20.79
C MET A 127 1.62 31.46 21.09
N ILE A 128 2.36 32.30 20.36
CA ILE A 128 2.35 33.75 20.56
C ILE A 128 1.09 34.44 20.05
N SER A 129 0.33 33.82 19.13
CA SER A 129 -0.89 34.42 18.54
C SER A 129 -1.99 34.76 19.55
N SER A 130 -1.91 34.20 20.77
CA SER A 130 -2.86 34.44 21.86
C SER A 130 -2.39 35.51 22.87
N ILE A 131 -1.12 35.93 22.79
CA ILE A 131 -0.45 36.79 23.77
C ILE A 131 -0.06 38.15 23.15
N ASP A 132 -0.55 38.51 21.97
CA ASP A 132 -0.35 39.85 21.39
C ASP A 132 -1.50 40.81 21.75
N PRO A 133 -1.43 41.60 22.85
CA PRO A 133 -2.32 42.74 23.05
C PRO A 133 -1.81 44.05 22.41
N ILE A 134 -0.70 44.05 21.64
CA ILE A 134 -0.08 45.29 21.13
C ILE A 134 0.31 45.18 19.64
N SER A 135 -0.67 45.36 18.77
CA SER A 135 -0.55 46.23 17.59
C SER A 135 -1.92 46.85 17.35
N SER A 136 -2.28 47.78 18.21
CA SER A 136 -3.55 48.52 18.22
C SER A 136 -3.75 49.46 17.03
N ASN A 137 -2.86 49.48 16.02
CA ASN A 137 -3.07 50.20 14.76
C ASN A 137 -2.87 49.36 13.49
N SER A 138 -2.41 48.10 13.57
CA SER A 138 -2.37 47.18 12.40
C SER A 138 -3.29 45.97 12.52
N SER A 139 -3.93 45.77 13.67
CA SER A 139 -4.82 44.64 13.94
C SER A 139 -6.07 44.64 13.06
N THR A 140 -6.64 45.79 12.70
CA THR A 140 -7.74 45.85 11.72
C THR A 140 -7.28 45.45 10.33
N LEU A 141 -6.09 45.85 9.89
CA LEU A 141 -5.58 45.58 8.55
C LEU A 141 -5.01 44.15 8.43
N ALA A 142 -4.35 43.62 9.45
CA ALA A 142 -3.86 42.24 9.47
C ALA A 142 -4.99 41.23 9.70
N TYR A 143 -6.00 41.56 10.51
CA TYR A 143 -7.21 40.76 10.65
C TYR A 143 -8.05 40.80 9.37
N SER A 144 -8.24 41.99 8.77
CA SER A 144 -8.91 42.10 7.46
C SER A 144 -8.12 41.35 6.39
N LEU A 145 -6.80 41.49 6.28
CA LEU A 145 -6.01 40.74 5.31
C LEU A 145 -6.04 39.22 5.56
N ARG A 146 -6.09 38.77 6.81
CA ARG A 146 -6.18 37.33 7.12
C ARG A 146 -7.57 36.78 6.80
N GLN A 147 -8.62 37.57 7.06
CA GLN A 147 -9.99 37.24 6.70
C GLN A 147 -10.15 37.28 5.17
N ASP A 148 -9.66 38.32 4.50
CA ASP A 148 -9.55 38.45 3.05
C ASP A 148 -8.77 37.28 2.45
N MET A 149 -7.66 36.84 3.05
CA MET A 149 -6.93 35.67 2.55
C MET A 149 -7.67 34.34 2.74
N LYS A 150 -8.50 34.23 3.77
CA LYS A 150 -9.37 33.05 3.98
C LYS A 150 -10.53 33.09 2.99
N ASP A 151 -11.17 34.24 2.85
CA ASP A 151 -12.26 34.50 1.92
C ASP A 151 -11.77 34.34 0.47
N LEU A 152 -10.56 34.79 0.14
CA LEU A 152 -9.92 34.55 -1.16
C LEU A 152 -9.62 33.07 -1.40
N LYS A 153 -9.29 32.29 -0.37
CA LYS A 153 -9.08 30.84 -0.51
C LYS A 153 -10.41 30.11 -0.73
N ASP A 154 -11.45 30.49 -0.01
CA ASP A 154 -12.79 29.93 -0.17
C ASP A 154 -13.39 30.34 -1.53
N VAL A 155 -13.25 31.60 -1.93
CA VAL A 155 -13.64 32.09 -3.27
C VAL A 155 -12.84 31.37 -4.36
N LYS A 156 -11.52 31.17 -4.20
CA LYS A 156 -10.72 30.40 -5.16
C LYS A 156 -11.19 28.96 -5.29
N ALA A 157 -11.56 28.32 -4.19
CA ALA A 157 -12.07 26.95 -4.23
C ALA A 157 -13.41 26.87 -4.99
N HIS A 158 -14.33 27.82 -4.74
CA HIS A 158 -15.61 27.89 -5.44
C HIS A 158 -15.46 28.27 -6.93
N THR A 159 -14.58 29.21 -7.26
CA THR A 159 -14.36 29.62 -8.66
C THR A 159 -13.74 28.52 -9.50
N ILE A 160 -12.79 27.75 -8.95
CA ILE A 160 -12.22 26.58 -9.63
C ILE A 160 -13.31 25.55 -9.94
N GLY A 161 -14.22 25.29 -9.00
CA GLY A 161 -15.36 24.39 -9.22
C GLY A 161 -16.28 24.87 -10.35
N ILE A 162 -16.65 26.15 -10.35
CA ILE A 162 -17.52 26.75 -11.39
C ILE A 162 -16.86 26.70 -12.76
N VAL A 163 -15.56 27.06 -12.86
CA VAL A 163 -14.82 27.02 -14.12
C VAL A 163 -14.73 25.60 -14.67
N ASN A 164 -14.52 24.60 -13.80
CA ASN A 164 -14.47 23.21 -14.21
C ASN A 164 -15.81 22.74 -14.81
N VAL A 165 -16.93 23.06 -14.16
CA VAL A 165 -18.28 22.71 -14.65
C VAL A 165 -18.61 23.40 -15.97
N LEU A 166 -18.23 24.67 -16.10
CA LEU A 166 -18.44 25.41 -17.35
C LEU A 166 -17.58 24.84 -18.48
N TYR A 167 -16.35 24.42 -18.19
CA TYR A 167 -15.46 23.85 -19.18
C TYR A 167 -15.97 22.51 -19.72
N THR A 168 -16.39 21.60 -18.83
CA THR A 168 -16.95 20.31 -19.24
C THR A 168 -18.29 20.47 -19.95
N GLY A 169 -19.15 21.38 -19.48
CA GLY A 169 -20.38 21.76 -20.16
C GLY A 169 -20.12 22.27 -21.58
N ALA A 170 -19.22 23.25 -21.75
CA ALA A 170 -18.87 23.81 -23.06
C ALA A 170 -18.29 22.74 -24.01
N ALA A 171 -17.48 21.82 -23.50
CA ALA A 171 -16.95 20.70 -24.28
C ALA A 171 -18.07 19.78 -24.79
N VAL A 172 -19.03 19.42 -23.92
CA VAL A 172 -20.19 18.60 -24.31
C VAL A 172 -21.08 19.33 -25.31
N PHE A 173 -21.35 20.61 -25.08
CA PHE A 173 -22.16 21.43 -25.99
C PHE A 173 -21.56 21.46 -27.40
N THR A 174 -20.25 21.73 -27.52
CA THR A 174 -19.57 21.79 -28.81
C THR A 174 -19.48 20.43 -29.49
N ALA A 175 -19.22 19.35 -28.74
CA ALA A 175 -19.21 17.99 -29.27
C ALA A 175 -20.58 17.58 -29.84
N VAL A 176 -21.65 17.78 -29.06
CA VAL A 176 -23.01 17.45 -29.50
C VAL A 176 -23.46 18.36 -30.64
N PHE A 177 -23.02 19.62 -30.67
CA PHE A 177 -23.32 20.54 -31.77
C PHE A 177 -22.71 20.06 -33.08
N MET A 178 -21.44 19.65 -33.06
CA MET A 178 -20.77 19.05 -34.22
C MET A 178 -21.43 17.73 -34.66
N ILE A 179 -21.77 16.86 -33.70
CA ILE A 179 -22.44 15.57 -34.01
C ILE A 179 -23.81 15.82 -34.63
N SER A 180 -24.62 16.72 -34.05
CA SER A 180 -25.95 17.05 -34.53
C SER A 180 -25.93 17.63 -35.95
N ALA A 181 -24.80 18.20 -36.38
CA ALA A 181 -24.63 18.68 -37.74
C ALA A 181 -24.67 17.57 -38.79
N HIS A 182 -24.43 16.32 -38.40
CA HIS A 182 -24.57 15.16 -39.28
C HIS A 182 -25.99 14.58 -39.33
N PHE A 183 -26.84 14.88 -38.34
CA PHE A 183 -28.18 14.29 -38.23
C PHE A 183 -29.32 15.21 -38.67
N THR A 184 -29.13 16.53 -38.59
CA THR A 184 -30.18 17.50 -38.90
C THR A 184 -29.56 18.71 -39.56
N GLU A 185 -30.15 19.23 -40.64
CA GLU A 185 -29.67 20.45 -41.33
C GLU A 185 -30.15 21.73 -40.63
N ASP A 186 -31.26 21.66 -39.87
CA ASP A 186 -31.83 22.79 -39.14
C ASP A 186 -30.97 23.23 -37.95
N LEU A 187 -30.54 24.49 -37.98
CA LEU A 187 -29.73 25.11 -36.92
C LEU A 187 -30.42 25.08 -35.55
N GLY A 188 -31.74 25.30 -35.52
CA GLY A 188 -32.51 25.34 -34.27
C GLY A 188 -32.50 23.99 -33.54
N MET A 189 -32.67 22.89 -34.28
CA MET A 189 -32.65 21.53 -33.72
C MET A 189 -31.26 21.16 -33.20
N ARG A 190 -30.19 21.58 -33.88
CA ARG A 190 -28.80 21.38 -33.42
C ARG A 190 -28.55 22.05 -32.08
N VAL A 191 -28.93 23.33 -31.95
CA VAL A 191 -28.75 24.08 -30.71
C VAL A 191 -29.60 23.48 -29.58
N LEU A 192 -30.84 23.09 -29.87
CA LEU A 192 -31.73 22.48 -28.88
C LEU A 192 -31.15 21.17 -28.30
N LEU A 193 -30.63 20.30 -29.17
CA LEU A 193 -30.08 19.00 -28.76
C LEU A 193 -28.78 19.18 -27.96
N SER A 194 -27.89 20.08 -28.39
CA SER A 194 -26.67 20.41 -27.64
C SER A 194 -26.96 21.05 -26.30
N PHE A 195 -27.98 21.92 -26.22
CA PHE A 195 -28.38 22.54 -24.96
C PHE A 195 -28.98 21.52 -23.99
N LEU A 196 -29.79 20.58 -24.47
CA LEU A 196 -30.33 19.49 -23.65
C LEU A 196 -29.19 18.65 -23.04
N ALA A 197 -28.18 18.30 -23.85
CA ALA A 197 -27.01 17.56 -23.38
C ALA A 197 -26.17 18.37 -22.38
N PHE A 198 -26.00 19.68 -22.60
CA PHE A 198 -25.34 20.60 -21.67
C PHE A 198 -26.03 20.63 -20.30
N VAL A 199 -27.36 20.77 -20.28
CA VAL A 199 -28.12 20.77 -19.02
C VAL A 199 -27.97 19.43 -18.29
N GLY A 200 -28.00 18.32 -19.03
CA GLY A 200 -27.80 16.98 -18.47
C GLY A 200 -26.44 16.82 -17.79
N ILE A 201 -25.34 17.26 -18.42
CA ILE A 201 -24.00 17.13 -17.82
C ILE A 201 -23.82 18.05 -16.61
N VAL A 202 -24.32 19.28 -16.68
CA VAL A 202 -24.26 20.23 -15.55
C VAL A 202 -25.03 19.70 -14.34
N ALA A 203 -26.19 19.09 -14.56
CA ALA A 203 -26.96 18.44 -13.49
C ALA A 203 -26.22 17.22 -12.90
N CYS A 204 -25.60 16.40 -13.75
CA CYS A 204 -24.77 15.27 -13.32
C CYS A 204 -23.59 15.73 -12.46
N GLU A 205 -22.87 16.76 -12.89
CA GLU A 205 -21.77 17.32 -12.12
C GLU A 205 -22.24 17.94 -10.81
N ALA A 206 -23.31 18.73 -10.82
CA ALA A 206 -23.89 19.29 -9.60
C ALA A 206 -24.29 18.20 -8.59
N TYR A 207 -24.88 17.10 -9.07
CA TYR A 207 -25.21 15.94 -8.25
C TYR A 207 -23.95 15.28 -7.68
N LEU A 208 -22.91 15.09 -8.50
CA LEU A 208 -21.63 14.58 -8.03
C LEU A 208 -21.00 15.50 -6.98
N TYR A 209 -20.95 16.82 -7.20
CA TYR A 209 -20.43 17.76 -6.21
C TYR A 209 -21.22 17.70 -4.91
N HIS A 210 -22.55 17.66 -4.97
CA HIS A 210 -23.39 17.54 -3.78
C HIS A 210 -23.10 16.24 -3.02
N ARG A 211 -22.98 15.10 -3.72
CA ARG A 211 -22.62 13.82 -3.11
C ARG A 211 -21.23 13.84 -2.48
N HIS A 212 -20.23 14.38 -3.19
CA HIS A 212 -18.87 14.47 -2.68
C HIS A 212 -18.77 15.41 -1.47
N ALA A 213 -19.50 16.52 -1.49
CA ALA A 213 -19.59 17.46 -0.37
C ALA A 213 -20.23 16.82 0.88
N GLN A 214 -21.27 15.99 0.70
CA GLN A 214 -21.87 15.22 1.79
C GLN A 214 -20.92 14.16 2.36
N THR A 215 -20.13 13.49 1.51
CA THR A 215 -19.10 12.56 2.00
C THR A 215 -17.93 13.27 2.69
N ALA A 216 -17.59 14.50 2.29
CA ALA A 216 -16.57 15.30 2.94
C ALA A 216 -17.02 15.84 4.31
N THR A 217 -18.31 16.20 4.44
CA THR A 217 -18.91 16.64 5.71
C THR A 217 -19.29 15.46 6.63
N GLY A 218 -19.63 14.29 6.09
CA GLY A 218 -19.95 13.07 6.85
C GLY A 218 -18.79 12.10 7.10
N GLY A 219 -17.57 12.43 6.65
CA GLY A 219 -16.51 11.44 6.44
C GLY A 219 -15.16 11.72 7.07
N SER A 220 -15.05 12.60 8.06
CA SER A 220 -13.83 12.68 8.89
C SER A 220 -13.99 11.88 10.18
N LYS A 221 -14.23 10.56 10.05
CA LYS A 221 -13.78 9.64 11.10
C LYS A 221 -12.25 9.61 11.00
N VAL A 222 -11.62 10.65 11.54
CA VAL A 222 -10.22 10.59 11.96
C VAL A 222 -10.10 9.28 12.72
N LYS A 223 -9.41 8.29 12.14
CA LYS A 223 -9.00 7.12 12.91
C LYS A 223 -8.16 7.69 14.04
N ARG A 224 -8.77 7.81 15.24
CA ARG A 224 -8.05 8.08 16.48
C ARG A 224 -6.95 7.03 16.51
N VAL A 225 -5.73 7.45 16.24
CA VAL A 225 -4.55 6.66 16.54
C VAL A 225 -4.69 6.34 18.02
N LYS A 226 -4.81 5.05 18.36
CA LYS A 226 -4.85 4.63 19.76
C LYS A 226 -3.59 5.21 20.40
N PRO A 227 -3.68 5.89 21.56
CA PRO A 227 -2.49 6.37 22.23
C PRO A 227 -1.53 5.21 22.41
N LEU A 228 -0.26 5.42 22.05
CA LEU A 228 0.81 4.47 22.32
C LEU A 228 0.80 4.15 23.82
N PRO A 229 1.00 2.89 24.22
CA PRO A 229 0.97 2.52 25.63
C PRO A 229 2.05 3.29 26.41
N GLU A 230 1.72 3.66 27.65
CA GLU A 230 2.53 4.54 28.54
C GLU A 230 3.91 3.95 28.91
N ASP A 231 4.22 2.73 28.48
CA ASP A 231 5.49 2.03 28.71
C ASP A 231 6.56 2.32 27.66
N VAL A 232 6.25 3.05 26.58
CA VAL A 232 7.25 3.50 25.61
C VAL A 232 7.91 4.79 26.08
N ILE A 233 8.95 4.65 26.91
CA ILE A 233 9.87 5.73 27.25
C ILE A 233 10.61 6.14 25.97
N ILE A 234 10.17 7.23 25.34
CA ILE A 234 10.91 7.86 24.24
C ILE A 234 12.10 8.58 24.87
N ASN A 235 13.22 7.88 25.02
CA ASN A 235 14.51 8.50 25.33
C ASN A 235 14.88 9.45 24.19
N THR A 236 14.51 10.71 24.35
CA THR A 236 14.91 11.78 23.44
C THR A 236 16.31 12.18 23.84
N THR A 237 17.32 11.48 23.33
CA THR A 237 18.71 11.92 23.47
C THR A 237 18.88 13.17 22.62
N THR A 238 18.70 14.34 23.23
CA THR A 238 19.19 15.60 22.69
C THR A 238 20.71 15.49 22.59
N ILE A 239 21.22 15.27 21.38
CA ILE A 239 22.65 15.41 21.10
C ILE A 239 22.96 16.91 21.23
N GLY A 240 23.34 17.31 22.44
CA GLY A 240 23.85 18.62 22.75
C GLY A 240 25.09 18.88 21.90
N LYS A 241 25.11 20.03 21.24
CA LYS A 241 26.25 20.58 20.51
C LYS A 241 27.48 20.59 21.42
N GLU A 242 28.45 19.72 21.16
CA GLU A 242 29.82 19.95 21.61
C GLU A 242 30.55 20.81 20.58
N LYS A 243 30.96 21.99 21.06
CA LYS A 243 32.23 22.68 20.79
C LYS A 243 32.54 23.07 19.34
N TYR A 244 32.34 24.36 19.06
CA TYR A 244 33.35 25.14 18.34
C TYR A 244 33.86 26.20 19.32
N ALA A 245 35.13 26.04 19.73
CA ALA A 245 36.01 27.08 20.23
C ALA A 245 37.07 27.32 19.16
#